data_AF-A0A353CA06-F1
#
_entry.id   AF-A0A353CA06-F1
#
_cell.length_a   1.000
_cell.length_b   1.000
_cell.length_c   1.000
_cell.angle_alpha   90.00
_cell.angle_beta   90.00
_cell.angle_gamma   90.00
#
_symmetry.space_group_name_H-M   'P 1'
#
loop_
_entity.id
_entity.type
_entity.pdbx_description
1 polymer ?
#
loop_
_entity_poly.entity_id
_entity_poly.type
_entity_poly.pdbx_seq_one_letter_code
_entity_poly.pdbx_strand_id
1 'polypeptide(L)'
;DREFITGGLHDEKTATLRRILEILRKAYCGKVGIEYRHIQSKEEKDWIRRQIREQFVDTVPLDPAIRKELLQKLIEAEQFEQFLHKKYLGQKRFSLEGCETVIPMLDQLVEGSAARGIRQIFMGMAHRGRLNVLSNIVGDAEKGDMAER
;
A
#
# COMPACT_ATOMS: atom_id res chain seq x y z
N ASP A 1 6.44 23.35 29.45
CA ASP A 1 5.46 22.99 28.42
C ASP A 1 4.58 24.20 28.10
N ARG A 2 4.90 24.96 27.05
CA ARG A 2 4.08 26.11 26.61
C ARG A 2 3.00 25.64 25.63
N GLU A 3 1.81 26.24 25.71
CA GLU A 3 0.71 26.00 24.78
C GLU A 3 0.74 26.97 23.61
N PHE A 4 0.29 26.48 22.45
CA PHE A 4 0.24 27.23 21.19
C PHE A 4 -1.13 27.01 20.53
N ILE A 5 -1.61 28.02 19.80
CA ILE A 5 -2.79 27.89 18.93
C ILE A 5 -2.42 27.02 17.73
N THR A 6 -3.19 25.97 17.49
CA THR A 6 -2.86 24.92 16.51
C THR A 6 -3.53 25.14 15.14
N GLY A 7 -4.53 26.02 15.05
CA GLY A 7 -5.37 26.17 13.87
C GLY A 7 -6.25 24.95 13.55
N GLY A 8 -6.57 24.12 14.56
CA GLY A 8 -7.38 22.92 14.39
C GLY A 8 -6.59 21.66 14.02
N LEU A 9 -5.27 21.62 14.27
CA LEU A 9 -4.48 20.40 14.13
C LEU A 9 -5.06 19.31 15.03
N HIS A 10 -5.47 18.19 14.43
CA HIS A 10 -6.05 17.05 15.15
C HIS A 10 -7.28 17.44 15.99
N ASP A 11 -8.07 18.42 15.52
CA ASP A 11 -9.27 18.93 16.20
C ASP A 11 -9.02 19.55 17.60
N GLU A 12 -7.75 19.73 17.98
CA GLU A 12 -7.33 20.45 19.19
C GLU A 12 -7.25 21.95 18.88
N LYS A 13 -7.78 22.85 19.73
CA LYS A 13 -7.66 24.33 19.55
C LYS A 13 -6.30 24.87 20.01
N THR A 14 -5.79 24.31 21.10
CA THR A 14 -4.48 24.61 21.67
C THR A 14 -3.78 23.30 22.04
N ALA A 15 -2.46 23.27 21.92
CA ALA A 15 -1.64 22.12 22.28
C ALA A 15 -0.22 22.54 22.67
N THR A 16 0.49 21.70 23.42
CA THR A 16 1.91 21.93 23.69
C THR A 16 2.74 21.72 22.42
N LEU A 17 3.89 22.40 22.29
CA LEU A 17 4.78 22.18 21.15
C LEU A 17 5.19 20.70 21.01
N ARG A 18 5.37 20.00 22.14
CA ARG A 18 5.67 18.58 22.17
C ARG A 18 4.57 17.77 21.48
N ARG A 19 3.31 17.99 21.86
CA ARG A 19 2.15 17.34 21.26
C ARG A 19 2.02 17.62 19.77
N ILE A 20 2.22 18.88 19.37
CA ILE A 20 2.21 19.28 17.95
C ILE A 20 3.26 18.49 17.16
N LEU A 21 4.50 18.43 17.65
CA LEU A 21 5.58 17.70 16.99
C LEU A 21 5.33 16.19 16.94
N GLU A 22 4.75 15.61 17.98
CA GLU A 22 4.36 14.19 17.99
C GLU A 22 3.34 13.87 16.90
N ILE A 23 2.28 14.70 16.77
CA ILE A 23 1.27 14.54 15.72
C ILE A 23 1.92 14.65 14.33
N LEU A 24 2.72 15.70 14.11
CA LEU A 24 3.32 15.94 12.79
C LEU A 24 4.33 14.85 12.41
N ARG A 25 5.13 14.34 13.36
CA ARG A 25 6.06 13.23 13.11
C ARG A 25 5.33 11.94 12.75
N LYS A 26 4.24 11.61 13.45
CA LYS A 26 3.39 10.47 13.09
C LYS A 26 2.79 10.62 11.69
N ALA A 27 2.28 11.82 11.39
CA ALA A 27 1.62 12.10 10.12
C ALA A 27 2.57 12.10 8.90
N TYR A 28 3.79 12.61 9.04
CA TYR A 28 4.64 12.96 7.88
C TYR A 28 6.06 12.38 7.91
N CYS A 29 6.50 11.79 9.02
CA CYS A 29 7.87 11.29 9.18
C CYS A 29 7.91 9.79 9.51
N GLY A 30 6.84 9.07 9.18
CA GLY A 30 6.74 7.62 9.33
C GLY A 30 7.35 6.86 8.14
N LYS A 31 6.80 5.67 7.88
CA LYS A 31 7.22 4.81 6.74
C LYS A 31 6.69 5.29 5.39
N VAL A 32 5.81 6.30 5.38
CA VAL A 32 5.16 6.83 4.19
C VAL A 32 5.44 8.33 4.10
N GLY A 33 6.05 8.75 2.99
CA GLY A 33 6.20 10.16 2.64
C GLY A 33 4.99 10.63 1.84
N ILE A 34 4.40 11.77 2.20
CA ILE A 34 3.13 12.22 1.62
C ILE A 34 3.30 13.60 0.99
N GLU A 35 3.20 13.63 -0.33
CA GLU A 35 3.34 14.85 -1.12
C GLU A 35 1.99 15.25 -1.74
N TYR A 36 1.37 16.30 -1.20
CA TYR A 36 0.06 16.77 -1.68
C TYR A 36 -0.09 18.30 -1.69
N ARG A 37 0.90 19.04 -1.17
CA ARG A 37 0.82 20.50 -1.01
C ARG A 37 0.74 21.25 -2.35
N HIS A 38 1.19 20.62 -3.44
CA HIS A 38 1.16 21.14 -4.80
C HIS A 38 -0.26 21.15 -5.43
N ILE A 39 -1.21 20.37 -4.90
CA ILE A 39 -2.61 20.35 -5.35
C ILE A 39 -3.26 21.71 -5.10
N GLN A 40 -4.02 22.27 -6.04
CA GLN A 40 -4.64 23.60 -5.83
C GLN A 40 -5.90 23.53 -4.97
N SER A 41 -6.73 22.51 -5.18
CA SER A 41 -8.00 22.32 -4.49
C SER A 41 -7.83 22.23 -2.97
N LYS A 42 -8.50 23.14 -2.25
CA LYS A 42 -8.53 23.11 -0.79
C LYS A 42 -9.26 21.88 -0.27
N GLU A 43 -10.36 21.52 -0.92
CA GLU A 43 -11.18 20.36 -0.54
C GLU A 43 -10.38 19.06 -0.61
N GLU A 44 -9.64 18.84 -1.70
CA GLU A 44 -8.78 17.66 -1.85
C GLU A 44 -7.66 17.65 -0.81
N LYS A 45 -7.01 18.80 -0.56
CA LYS A 45 -6.00 18.93 0.49
C LYS A 45 -6.56 18.61 1.87
N ASP A 46 -7.78 19.05 2.17
CA ASP A 46 -8.45 18.82 3.45
C ASP A 46 -8.88 17.35 3.58
N TRP A 47 -9.34 16.73 2.49
CA TRP A 47 -9.60 15.29 2.43
C TRP A 47 -8.34 14.47 2.69
N ILE A 48 -7.23 14.78 2.01
CA ILE A 48 -5.94 14.10 2.23
C ILE A 48 -5.50 14.25 3.69
N ARG A 49 -5.57 15.45 4.27
CA ARG A 49 -5.23 15.65 5.71
C ARG A 49 -6.04 14.76 6.64
N ARG A 50 -7.33 14.58 6.36
CA ARG A 50 -8.20 13.70 7.14
C ARG A 50 -7.77 12.24 7.02
N GLN A 51 -7.47 11.78 5.81
CA GLN A 51 -6.95 10.43 5.57
C GLN A 51 -5.61 10.21 6.27
N ILE A 52 -4.70 11.19 6.24
CA ILE A 52 -3.41 11.11 6.94
C ILE A 52 -3.62 10.94 8.44
N ARG A 53 -4.55 11.72 9.02
CA ARG A 53 -4.88 11.62 10.44
C ARG A 53 -5.39 10.23 10.79
N GLU A 54 -6.41 9.76 10.08
CA GLU A 54 -7.04 8.45 10.33
C GLU A 54 -6.05 7.29 10.15
N GLN A 55 -5.19 7.33 9.14
CA GLN A 55 -4.31 6.21 8.80
C GLN A 55 -2.98 6.21 9.56
N PHE A 56 -2.42 7.38 9.93
CA PHE A 56 -1.07 7.49 10.49
C PHE A 56 -0.97 8.10 11.88
N VAL A 57 -1.95 8.91 12.31
CA VAL A 57 -1.95 9.52 13.65
C VAL A 57 -2.79 8.68 14.61
N ASP A 58 -4.00 8.34 14.17
CA ASP A 58 -5.03 7.60 14.90
C ASP A 58 -5.10 6.14 14.44
N THR A 59 -3.95 5.60 14.04
CA THR A 59 -3.84 4.27 13.46
C THR A 59 -4.37 3.20 14.40
N VAL A 60 -5.28 2.38 13.88
CA VAL A 60 -5.74 1.16 14.54
C VAL A 60 -4.86 -0.01 14.08
N PRO A 61 -4.42 -0.91 14.99
CA PRO A 61 -3.70 -2.11 14.58
C PRO A 61 -4.51 -2.95 13.59
N LEU A 62 -3.84 -3.48 12.57
CA LEU A 62 -4.45 -4.43 11.65
C LEU A 62 -4.94 -5.68 12.38
N ASP A 63 -6.07 -6.22 11.92
CA ASP A 63 -6.57 -7.51 12.35
C ASP A 63 -5.49 -8.60 12.16
N PRO A 64 -5.22 -9.45 13.16
CA PRO A 64 -4.31 -10.58 13.01
C PRO A 64 -4.58 -11.48 11.79
N ALA A 65 -5.83 -11.63 11.36
CA ALA A 65 -6.20 -12.39 10.16
C ALA A 65 -5.65 -11.72 8.90
N ILE A 66 -5.89 -10.42 8.73
CA ILE A 66 -5.37 -9.63 7.59
C ILE A 66 -3.83 -9.67 7.58
N ARG A 67 -3.18 -9.60 8.74
CA ARG A 67 -1.71 -9.70 8.82
C ARG A 67 -1.18 -11.04 8.31
N LYS A 68 -1.89 -12.14 8.56
CA LYS A 68 -1.52 -13.47 8.07
C LYS A 68 -1.72 -13.57 6.56
N GLU A 69 -2.80 -13.00 6.04
CA GLU A 69 -3.09 -12.95 4.60
C GLU A 69 -2.02 -12.15 3.83
N LEU A 70 -1.67 -10.95 4.30
CA LEU A 70 -0.61 -10.14 3.70
C LEU A 70 0.74 -10.88 3.72
N LEU A 71 1.04 -11.60 4.82
CA LEU A 71 2.25 -12.44 4.90
C LEU A 71 2.21 -13.60 3.90
N GLN A 72 1.06 -14.25 3.75
CA GLN A 72 0.89 -15.35 2.79
C GLN A 72 1.16 -14.89 1.36
N LYS A 73 0.64 -13.71 0.96
CA LYS A 73 0.92 -13.10 -0.35
C LYS A 73 2.40 -12.76 -0.56
N LEU A 74 3.10 -12.32 0.49
CA LEU A 74 4.56 -12.10 0.41
C LEU A 74 5.31 -13.42 0.20
N ILE A 75 4.92 -14.48 0.90
CA ILE A 75 5.51 -15.82 0.76
C ILE A 75 5.29 -16.33 -0.67
N GLU A 76 4.09 -16.20 -1.22
CA GLU A 76 3.77 -16.59 -2.60
C GLU A 76 4.64 -15.83 -3.62
N ALA A 77 4.80 -14.51 -3.41
CA ALA A 77 5.65 -13.68 -4.26
C ALA A 77 7.12 -14.16 -4.26
N GLU A 78 7.68 -14.44 -3.08
CA GLU A 78 9.07 -14.91 -2.95
C GLU A 78 9.25 -16.33 -3.48
N GLN A 79 8.33 -17.25 -3.16
CA GLN A 79 8.40 -18.64 -3.61
C GLN A 79 8.34 -18.74 -5.14
N PHE A 80 7.55 -17.89 -5.80
CA PHE A 80 7.48 -17.85 -7.26
C PHE A 80 8.84 -17.46 -7.88
N GLU A 81 9.52 -16.46 -7.33
CA GLU A 81 10.86 -16.08 -7.81
C GLU A 81 11.89 -17.18 -7.58
N GLN A 82 11.86 -17.82 -6.41
CA GLN A 82 12.74 -18.96 -6.10
C GLN A 82 12.50 -20.14 -7.04
N PHE A 83 11.25 -20.41 -7.38
CA PHE A 83 10.89 -21.43 -8.36
C PHE A 83 11.45 -21.11 -9.74
N LEU A 84 11.24 -19.88 -10.24
CA LEU A 84 11.77 -19.46 -11.53
C LEU A 84 13.31 -19.53 -11.55
N HIS A 85 13.95 -19.15 -10.45
CA HIS A 85 15.40 -19.21 -10.31
C HIS A 85 15.94 -20.63 -10.44
N LYS A 86 15.29 -21.60 -9.79
CA LYS A 86 15.72 -23.02 -9.82
C LYS A 86 15.41 -23.69 -11.16
N LYS A 87 14.24 -23.43 -11.75
CA LYS A 87 13.76 -24.16 -12.94
C LYS A 87 14.28 -23.58 -14.27
N TYR A 88 14.48 -22.26 -14.34
CA TYR A 88 14.87 -21.56 -15.57
C TYR A 88 16.22 -20.86 -15.41
N LEU A 89 17.26 -21.66 -15.15
CA LEU A 89 18.63 -21.18 -14.98
C LEU A 89 19.12 -20.45 -16.24
N GLY A 90 19.74 -19.29 -16.05
CA GLY A 90 20.29 -18.46 -17.14
C GLY A 90 19.27 -17.64 -17.93
N GLN A 91 17.97 -17.85 -17.72
CA GLN A 91 16.92 -17.08 -18.40
C GLN A 91 16.64 -15.75 -17.68
N LYS A 92 16.48 -14.67 -18.47
CA LYS A 92 16.19 -13.34 -17.93
C LYS A 92 14.71 -13.26 -17.51
N ARG A 93 14.46 -13.17 -16.19
CA ARG A 93 13.10 -13.13 -15.62
C ARG A 93 12.62 -11.77 -15.11
N PHE A 94 13.51 -10.77 -15.06
CA PHE A 94 13.21 -9.44 -14.50
C PHE A 94 12.58 -9.51 -13.11
N SER A 95 13.29 -10.20 -12.19
CA SER A 95 12.86 -10.55 -10.82
C SER A 95 12.19 -9.41 -10.05
N LEU A 96 11.19 -9.76 -9.25
CA LEU A 96 10.55 -8.90 -8.25
C LEU A 96 11.30 -8.90 -6.90
N GLU A 97 12.37 -9.67 -6.73
CA GLU A 97 13.14 -9.74 -5.48
C GLU A 97 13.52 -8.34 -4.95
N GLY A 98 13.22 -8.11 -3.66
CA GLY A 98 13.33 -6.82 -2.97
C GLY A 98 12.15 -5.87 -3.17
N CYS A 99 11.14 -6.24 -3.95
CA CYS A 99 9.91 -5.48 -4.22
C CYS A 99 8.65 -6.35 -4.09
N GLU A 100 8.72 -7.43 -3.29
CA GLU A 100 7.66 -8.43 -3.11
C GLU A 100 6.37 -7.82 -2.57
N THR A 101 6.48 -6.71 -1.82
CA THR A 101 5.35 -5.95 -1.27
C THR A 101 4.38 -5.43 -2.33
N VAL A 102 4.78 -5.37 -3.61
CA VAL A 102 3.88 -5.05 -4.72
C VAL A 102 2.74 -6.05 -4.83
N ILE A 103 2.97 -7.34 -4.54
CA ILE A 103 1.94 -8.38 -4.66
C ILE A 103 0.79 -8.16 -3.65
N PRO A 104 1.00 -8.13 -2.33
CA PRO A 104 -0.09 -7.84 -1.40
C PRO A 104 -0.69 -6.45 -1.61
N MET A 105 0.08 -5.46 -2.07
CA MET A 105 -0.45 -4.13 -2.38
C MET A 105 -1.47 -4.16 -3.53
N LEU A 106 -1.13 -4.86 -4.64
CA LEU A 106 -2.03 -5.00 -5.78
C LEU A 106 -3.24 -5.86 -5.45
N ASP A 107 -3.05 -6.93 -4.69
CA ASP A 107 -4.11 -7.82 -4.21
C ASP A 107 -5.17 -7.03 -3.41
N GLN A 108 -4.73 -6.26 -2.41
CA GLN A 108 -5.62 -5.38 -1.64
C GLN A 108 -6.27 -4.27 -2.47
N LEU A 109 -5.57 -3.75 -3.50
CA LEU A 109 -6.14 -2.77 -4.42
C LEU A 109 -7.27 -3.38 -5.24
N VAL A 110 -7.11 -4.61 -5.74
CA VAL A 110 -8.12 -5.33 -6.53
C VAL A 110 -9.32 -5.65 -5.65
N GLU A 111 -9.12 -6.23 -4.47
CA GLU A 111 -10.19 -6.56 -3.52
C GLU A 111 -10.95 -5.30 -3.08
N GLY A 112 -10.23 -4.24 -2.69
CA GLY A 112 -10.81 -2.98 -2.28
C GLY A 112 -11.56 -2.26 -3.42
N SER A 113 -11.17 -2.49 -4.67
CA SER A 113 -11.89 -1.99 -5.85
C SER A 113 -13.17 -2.77 -6.09
N ALA A 114 -13.11 -4.10 -6.02
CA ALA A 114 -14.26 -4.98 -6.17
C ALA A 114 -15.32 -4.71 -5.09
N ALA A 115 -14.90 -4.53 -3.84
CA ALA A 115 -15.78 -4.18 -2.72
C ALA A 115 -16.50 -2.83 -2.92
N ARG A 116 -15.95 -1.94 -3.75
CA ARG A 116 -16.55 -0.64 -4.14
C ARG A 116 -17.38 -0.72 -5.43
N GLY A 117 -17.62 -1.92 -5.95
CA GLY A 117 -18.45 -2.16 -7.13
C GLY A 117 -17.73 -1.94 -8.47
N ILE A 118 -16.40 -1.79 -8.47
CA ILE A 118 -15.62 -1.73 -9.71
C ILE A 118 -15.61 -3.12 -10.34
N ARG A 119 -16.03 -3.21 -11.60
CA ARG A 119 -16.16 -4.48 -12.33
C ARG A 119 -14.94 -4.87 -13.15
N GLN A 120 -14.12 -3.89 -13.55
CA GLN A 120 -13.01 -4.11 -14.47
C GLN A 120 -11.83 -3.21 -14.07
N ILE A 121 -10.62 -3.78 -14.10
CA ILE A 121 -9.36 -3.07 -13.85
C ILE A 121 -8.46 -3.29 -15.06
N PHE A 122 -8.06 -2.20 -15.72
CA PHE A 122 -7.07 -2.23 -16.78
C PHE A 122 -5.71 -1.83 -16.20
N MET A 123 -4.73 -2.72 -16.27
CA MET A 123 -3.40 -2.50 -15.69
C MET A 123 -2.32 -2.50 -16.75
N GLY A 124 -1.52 -1.42 -16.79
CA GLY A 124 -0.27 -1.36 -17.53
C GLY A 124 0.92 -1.48 -16.56
N MET A 125 1.91 -2.31 -16.90
CA MET A 125 3.14 -2.44 -16.10
C MET A 125 4.37 -2.65 -16.98
N ALA A 126 5.54 -2.25 -16.47
CA ALA A 126 6.83 -2.57 -17.05
C ALA A 126 7.22 -4.05 -16.84
N HIS A 127 8.45 -4.42 -17.18
CA HIS A 127 8.93 -5.81 -17.12
C HIS A 127 9.20 -6.34 -15.70
N ARG A 128 9.52 -5.47 -14.73
CA ARG A 128 9.94 -5.90 -13.38
C ARG A 128 8.79 -6.58 -12.65
N GLY A 129 9.01 -7.83 -12.25
CA GLY A 129 8.02 -8.66 -11.56
C GLY A 129 6.78 -9.00 -12.38
N ARG A 130 6.79 -8.80 -13.71
CA ARG A 130 5.61 -9.02 -14.56
C ARG A 130 5.09 -10.46 -14.50
N LEU A 131 5.99 -11.44 -14.51
CA LEU A 131 5.61 -12.85 -14.38
C LEU A 131 4.99 -13.14 -13.01
N ASN A 132 5.52 -12.49 -11.97
CA ASN A 132 5.03 -12.62 -10.59
C ASN A 132 3.62 -12.03 -10.46
N VAL A 133 3.39 -10.81 -10.98
CA VAL A 133 2.06 -10.18 -11.01
C VAL A 133 1.08 -11.01 -11.84
N LEU A 134 1.49 -11.51 -13.02
CA LEU A 134 0.63 -12.38 -13.82
C LEU A 134 0.23 -13.65 -13.08
N SER A 135 1.16 -14.28 -12.34
CA SER A 135 0.86 -15.52 -11.62
C SER A 135 0.06 -15.31 -10.34
N ASN A 136 0.34 -14.25 -9.57
CA ASN A 136 -0.19 -14.06 -8.22
C ASN A 136 -1.39 -13.09 -8.15
N ILE A 137 -1.60 -12.26 -9.18
CA ILE A 137 -2.69 -11.25 -9.20
C ILE A 137 -3.71 -11.53 -10.31
N VAL A 138 -3.24 -11.82 -11.52
CA VAL A 138 -4.11 -11.94 -12.71
C VAL A 138 -4.56 -13.37 -12.96
N GLY A 139 -3.63 -14.33 -12.90
CA GLY A 139 -3.83 -15.72 -13.27
C GLY A 139 -4.53 -16.54 -12.20
N ASP A 140 -5.24 -17.56 -12.64
CA ASP A 140 -5.87 -18.56 -11.78
C ASP A 140 -4.91 -19.75 -11.63
N ALA A 141 -4.39 -19.97 -10.42
CA ALA A 141 -3.43 -21.04 -10.13
C ALA A 141 -4.01 -22.45 -10.43
N GLU A 142 -5.33 -22.61 -10.44
CA GLU A 142 -5.99 -23.89 -10.71
C GLU A 142 -6.12 -24.23 -12.21
N LYS A 143 -6.12 -23.22 -13.10
CA LYS A 143 -6.41 -23.45 -14.53
C LYS A 143 -5.19 -23.38 -15.44
N GLY A 144 -4.05 -22.87 -14.96
CA GLY A 144 -2.86 -22.69 -15.80
C GLY A 144 -3.03 -21.64 -16.91
N ASP A 145 -4.17 -20.96 -16.98
CA ASP A 145 -4.42 -19.85 -17.88
C ASP A 145 -4.18 -18.52 -17.17
N MET A 146 -3.27 -17.71 -17.72
CA MET A 146 -2.90 -16.39 -17.21
C MET A 146 -3.99 -15.30 -17.44
N ALA A 147 -5.20 -15.69 -17.84
CA ALA A 147 -6.24 -14.74 -18.19
C ALA A 147 -7.60 -15.39 -18.00
N GLU A 148 -8.24 -15.16 -16.85
CA GLU A 148 -9.68 -14.91 -16.71
C GLU A 148 -10.08 -15.04 -15.23
N ARG A 149 -10.24 -13.86 -14.60
CA ARG A 149 -11.07 -13.65 -13.40
C ARG A 149 -12.23 -12.75 -13.78
#